data_AF-A0A068SMQ1-F1
#
_entry.id   AF-A0A068SMQ1-F1
#
_cell.length_a   1.000
_cell.length_b   1.000
_cell.length_c   1.000
_cell.angle_alpha   90.00
_cell.angle_beta   90.00
_cell.angle_gamma   90.00
#
_symmetry.space_group_name_H-M   'P 1'
#
loop_
_entity.id
_entity.type
_entity.pdbx_description
1 polymer ?
#
loop_
_entity_poly.entity_id
_entity_poly.type
_entity_poly.pdbx_seq_one_letter_code
_entity_poly.pdbx_strand_id
1 'polypeptide(L)'
;MSRTLLIDADVVAYNAAASKEVATHWGDGYWTWHCDEEAVKAAVLEMLDRYMDELNGTAMKLCLTDSEGNFRFGVLPSYKGNRKNVKKPLVLKTIKQWLIDEHDAYFRPGLEGDDCMGILATAPVIKGEKVIVSIDKDMKTIPGLFVHRLDDGIMEISQAEADWWHLFQTLTGDTTDGYSGCPGVGPVEAKRILDEGLLFIPYEHMLTRGARKGQIETRWDESITADPWASVVSAFNRAGLTEADALQQARVARILRASDYDFKKKEPILWSPKPRT
;
A
#
# COMPACT_ATOMS: atom_id res chain seq x y z
N MET A 1 -3.13 -3.83 -29.58
CA MET A 1 -3.86 -4.28 -28.38
C MET A 1 -4.16 -3.03 -27.56
N SER A 2 -5.36 -2.85 -27.01
CA SER A 2 -5.62 -1.68 -26.16
C SER A 2 -4.95 -1.87 -24.80
N ARG A 3 -4.16 -0.88 -24.38
CA ARG A 3 -3.51 -0.80 -23.07
C ARG A 3 -4.03 0.41 -22.31
N THR A 4 -4.58 0.18 -21.14
CA THR A 4 -5.03 1.24 -20.22
C THR A 4 -4.03 1.38 -19.09
N LEU A 5 -3.48 2.58 -18.91
CA LEU A 5 -2.61 2.89 -17.77
C LEU A 5 -3.47 3.30 -16.58
N LEU A 6 -3.29 2.65 -15.43
CA LEU A 6 -3.90 3.03 -14.16
C LEU A 6 -2.84 3.81 -13.38
N ILE A 7 -2.97 5.13 -13.40
CA ILE A 7 -1.91 6.04 -12.96
C ILE A 7 -2.21 6.52 -11.54
N ASP A 8 -1.21 6.43 -10.67
CA ASP A 8 -1.21 7.07 -9.36
C ASP A 8 -1.10 8.59 -9.53
N ALA A 9 -2.27 9.24 -9.59
CA ALA A 9 -2.34 10.67 -9.83
C ALA A 9 -2.02 11.47 -8.56
N ASP A 10 -2.09 10.85 -7.37
CA ASP A 10 -1.66 11.50 -6.13
C ASP A 10 -0.15 11.76 -6.16
N VAL A 11 0.64 10.75 -6.57
CA VAL A 11 2.08 10.85 -6.72
C VAL A 11 2.47 11.82 -7.83
N VAL A 12 1.83 11.72 -9.00
CA VAL A 12 2.12 12.62 -10.13
C VAL A 12 1.88 14.08 -9.73
N ALA A 13 0.71 14.38 -9.14
CA ALA A 13 0.39 15.73 -8.68
C ALA A 13 1.33 16.21 -7.56
N TYR A 14 1.67 15.35 -6.60
CA TYR A 14 2.59 15.70 -5.51
C TYR A 14 3.99 16.04 -6.04
N ASN A 15 4.55 15.18 -6.88
CA ASN A 15 5.90 15.36 -7.42
C ASN A 15 5.99 16.58 -8.32
N ALA A 16 5.00 16.79 -9.20
CA ALA A 16 4.94 17.98 -10.05
C ALA A 16 4.86 19.25 -9.21
N ALA A 17 3.93 19.32 -8.24
CA ALA A 17 3.78 20.49 -7.39
C ALA A 17 5.03 20.77 -6.55
N ALA A 18 5.61 19.74 -5.93
CA ALA A 18 6.84 19.88 -5.15
C ALA A 18 8.02 20.37 -6.00
N SER A 19 8.15 19.90 -7.24
CA SER A 19 9.24 20.28 -8.15
C SER A 19 9.22 21.74 -8.59
N LYS A 20 8.08 22.43 -8.44
CA LYS A 20 7.88 23.84 -8.85
C LYS A 20 7.75 24.80 -7.67
N GLU A 21 7.92 24.33 -6.43
CA GLU A 21 7.96 25.21 -5.27
C GLU A 21 9.33 25.91 -5.17
N VAL A 22 9.32 27.23 -4.99
CA VAL A 22 10.52 28.05 -4.90
C VAL A 22 10.51 28.89 -3.64
N ALA A 23 11.59 28.80 -2.86
CA ALA A 23 11.87 29.71 -1.76
C ALA A 23 12.77 30.85 -2.28
N THR A 24 12.27 32.09 -2.25
CA THR A 24 13.02 33.27 -2.67
C THR A 24 13.37 34.14 -1.47
N HIS A 25 14.66 34.40 -1.28
CA HIS A 25 15.16 35.35 -0.30
C HIS A 25 15.35 36.71 -0.97
N TRP A 26 14.63 37.72 -0.49
CA TRP A 26 14.65 39.06 -1.07
C TRP A 26 15.66 40.00 -0.41
N GLY A 27 16.41 39.52 0.60
CA GLY A 27 17.27 40.34 1.44
C GLY A 27 16.64 40.64 2.80
N ASP A 28 17.44 41.13 3.73
CA ASP A 28 17.02 41.55 5.09
C ASP A 28 16.21 40.51 5.88
N GLY A 29 16.43 39.23 5.61
CA GLY A 29 15.70 38.12 6.25
C GLY A 29 14.26 37.92 5.73
N TYR A 30 13.85 38.61 4.66
CA TYR A 30 12.53 38.45 4.05
C TYR A 30 12.53 37.29 3.03
N TRP A 31 11.61 36.35 3.24
CA TRP A 31 11.43 35.18 2.39
C TRP A 31 10.01 35.15 1.82
N THR A 32 9.90 34.76 0.55
CA THR A 32 8.63 34.28 0.00
C THR A 32 8.76 32.83 -0.43
N TRP A 33 7.66 32.09 -0.31
CA TRP A 33 7.51 30.74 -0.83
C TRP A 33 6.40 30.79 -1.88
N HIS A 34 6.72 30.51 -3.14
CA HIS A 34 5.78 30.62 -4.24
C HIS A 34 5.84 29.42 -5.17
N CYS A 35 4.80 29.27 -6.00
CA CYS A 35 4.68 28.22 -7.00
C CYS A 35 3.83 28.76 -8.17
N ASP A 36 4.25 28.48 -9.40
CA ASP A 36 3.46 28.76 -10.60
C ASP A 36 2.59 27.53 -10.91
N GLU A 37 1.27 27.68 -10.75
CA GLU A 37 0.31 26.60 -10.96
C GLU A 37 0.30 26.09 -12.40
N GLU A 38 0.47 26.97 -13.39
CA GLU A 38 0.47 26.58 -14.81
C GLU A 38 1.72 25.77 -15.15
N ALA A 39 2.87 26.11 -14.55
CA ALA A 39 4.09 25.31 -14.67
C ALA A 39 3.94 23.91 -14.02
N VAL A 40 3.10 23.78 -12.98
CA VAL A 40 2.78 22.47 -12.38
C VAL A 40 1.85 21.66 -13.29
N LYS A 41 0.80 22.27 -13.84
CA LYS A 41 -0.10 21.61 -14.80
C LYS A 41 0.68 21.10 -16.01
N ALA A 42 1.55 21.92 -16.58
CA ALA A 42 2.44 21.52 -17.68
C ALA A 42 3.30 20.30 -17.31
N ALA A 43 3.92 20.30 -16.12
CA ALA A 43 4.73 19.17 -15.66
C ALA A 43 3.92 17.89 -15.41
N VAL A 44 2.66 18.00 -14.97
CA VAL A 44 1.75 16.85 -14.85
C VAL A 44 1.47 16.28 -16.24
N LEU A 45 1.06 17.11 -17.20
CA LEU A 45 0.75 16.66 -18.57
C LEU A 45 1.97 16.03 -19.25
N GLU A 46 3.15 16.65 -19.14
CA GLU A 46 4.41 16.09 -19.66
C GLU A 46 4.69 14.69 -19.09
N MET A 47 4.44 14.47 -17.80
CA MET A 47 4.61 13.16 -17.18
C MET A 47 3.58 12.14 -17.67
N LEU A 48 2.31 12.55 -17.84
CA LEU A 48 1.25 11.67 -18.36
C LEU A 48 1.52 11.27 -19.81
N ASP A 49 1.93 12.23 -20.65
CA ASP A 49 2.30 11.98 -22.05
C ASP A 49 3.50 11.03 -22.11
N ARG A 50 4.52 11.25 -21.27
CA ARG A 50 5.66 10.35 -21.15
C ARG A 50 5.26 8.92 -20.79
N TYR A 51 4.36 8.74 -19.82
CA TYR A 51 3.84 7.42 -19.47
C TYR A 51 3.10 6.77 -20.64
N MET A 52 2.26 7.52 -21.34
CA MET A 52 1.52 7.03 -22.50
C MET A 52 2.47 6.60 -23.63
N ASP A 53 3.49 7.40 -23.93
CA ASP A 53 4.45 7.12 -24.99
C ASP A 53 5.35 5.92 -24.65
N GLU A 54 6.06 5.95 -23.51
CA GLU A 54 7.03 4.92 -23.15
C GLU A 54 6.37 3.56 -22.86
N LEU A 55 5.14 3.57 -22.32
CA LEU A 55 4.40 2.34 -22.02
C LEU A 55 3.43 1.95 -23.14
N ASN A 56 3.42 2.62 -24.30
CA ASN A 56 2.49 2.35 -25.40
C ASN A 56 1.01 2.32 -24.93
N GLY A 57 0.66 3.25 -24.05
CA GLY A 57 -0.69 3.43 -23.55
C GLY A 57 -1.64 3.91 -24.65
N THR A 58 -2.87 3.41 -24.64
CA THR A 58 -3.94 3.84 -25.56
C THR A 58 -5.08 4.55 -24.84
N ALA A 59 -5.15 4.39 -23.51
CA ALA A 59 -6.03 5.10 -22.62
C ALA A 59 -5.34 5.20 -21.25
N MET A 60 -5.80 6.12 -20.41
CA MET A 60 -5.36 6.22 -19.02
C MET A 60 -6.54 6.42 -18.08
N LYS A 61 -6.37 6.02 -16.83
CA LYS A 61 -7.27 6.37 -15.73
C LYS A 61 -6.45 6.90 -14.57
N LEU A 62 -6.64 8.18 -14.29
CA LEU A 62 -5.99 8.88 -13.19
C LEU A 62 -6.71 8.51 -11.89
N CYS A 63 -6.02 7.85 -10.97
CA CYS A 63 -6.58 7.40 -9.69
C CYS A 63 -6.13 8.35 -8.56
N LEU A 64 -7.09 8.90 -7.83
CA LEU A 64 -6.85 9.81 -6.71
C LEU A 64 -7.41 9.23 -5.41
N THR A 65 -6.73 9.54 -4.31
CA THR A 65 -7.19 9.29 -2.95
C THR A 65 -8.30 10.27 -2.59
N ASP A 66 -9.36 9.74 -1.98
CA ASP A 66 -10.41 10.57 -1.40
C ASP A 66 -9.83 11.43 -0.26
N SER A 67 -10.03 12.75 -0.38
CA SER A 67 -9.54 13.72 0.59
C SER A 67 -10.32 13.71 1.90
N GLU A 68 -11.54 13.15 1.91
CA GLU A 68 -12.39 13.10 3.11
C GLU A 68 -11.98 11.97 4.08
N GLY A 69 -11.31 10.93 3.59
CA GLY A 69 -10.77 9.85 4.42
C GLY A 69 -10.75 8.51 3.70
N ASN A 70 -10.31 7.48 4.41
CA ASN A 70 -10.32 6.11 3.92
C ASN A 70 -10.71 5.10 5.02
N PHE A 71 -11.09 3.89 4.61
CA PHE A 71 -11.55 2.85 5.54
C PHE A 71 -10.48 2.39 6.55
N ARG A 72 -9.18 2.59 6.26
CA ARG A 72 -8.08 2.14 7.13
C ARG A 72 -8.10 2.87 8.47
N PHE A 73 -8.55 4.13 8.52
CA PHE A 73 -8.74 4.86 9.78
C PHE A 73 -9.76 4.19 10.72
N GLY A 74 -10.77 3.49 10.17
CA GLY A 74 -11.73 2.71 10.95
C GLY A 74 -11.17 1.38 11.46
N VAL A 75 -10.12 0.86 10.83
CA VAL A 75 -9.44 -0.39 11.21
C VAL A 75 -8.33 -0.11 12.23
N LEU A 76 -7.52 0.92 11.97
CA LEU A 76 -6.40 1.35 12.80
C LEU A 76 -6.40 2.88 12.91
N PRO A 77 -6.89 3.46 14.02
CA PRO A 77 -6.95 4.92 14.20
C PRO A 77 -5.60 5.65 14.10
N SER A 78 -4.48 4.97 14.32
CA SER A 78 -3.14 5.53 14.20
C SER A 78 -2.60 5.58 12.76
N TYR A 79 -3.29 4.96 11.79
CA TYR A 79 -2.88 4.89 10.39
C TYR A 79 -2.59 6.29 9.83
N LYS A 80 -1.44 6.45 9.16
CA LYS A 80 -0.90 7.71 8.61
C LYS A 80 -0.88 8.88 9.62
N GLY A 81 -0.92 8.60 10.92
CA GLY A 81 -0.97 9.62 11.99
C GLY A 81 0.28 10.49 12.06
N ASN A 82 1.44 9.93 11.73
CA ASN A 82 2.72 10.60 11.55
C ASN A 82 2.72 11.64 10.41
N ARG A 83 1.82 11.53 9.43
CA ARG A 83 1.76 12.43 8.27
C ARG A 83 0.95 13.70 8.51
N LYS A 84 0.22 13.82 9.64
CA LYS A 84 -0.71 14.93 9.91
C LYS A 84 -0.06 16.31 9.88
N ASN A 85 1.20 16.42 10.31
CA ASN A 85 1.94 17.68 10.39
C ASN A 85 2.94 17.87 9.24
N VAL A 86 2.92 17.00 8.23
CA VAL A 86 3.80 17.12 7.07
C VAL A 86 3.24 18.20 6.15
N LYS A 87 4.04 19.24 5.89
CA LYS A 87 3.71 20.29 4.92
C LYS A 87 3.50 19.65 3.54
N LYS A 88 2.35 19.93 2.92
CA LYS A 88 2.07 19.55 1.54
C LYS A 88 2.49 20.68 0.57
N PRO A 89 2.81 20.38 -0.69
CA PRO A 89 3.07 21.41 -1.70
C PRO A 89 1.90 22.40 -1.80
N LEU A 90 2.23 23.68 -1.99
CA LEU A 90 1.31 24.82 -1.90
C LEU A 90 0.05 24.63 -2.75
N VAL A 91 0.22 24.19 -4.00
CA VAL A 91 -0.85 24.08 -4.99
C VAL A 91 -1.42 22.66 -5.13
N LEU A 92 -0.97 21.69 -4.33
CA LEU A 92 -1.36 20.28 -4.50
C LEU A 92 -2.88 20.07 -4.51
N LYS A 93 -3.60 20.76 -3.61
CA LYS A 93 -5.06 20.64 -3.53
C LYS A 93 -5.73 21.14 -4.82
N THR A 94 -5.29 22.28 -5.34
CA THR A 94 -5.83 22.86 -6.58
C THR A 94 -5.51 21.98 -7.78
N ILE A 95 -4.30 21.42 -7.87
CA ILE A 95 -3.92 20.50 -8.95
C ILE A 95 -4.76 19.22 -8.94
N LYS A 96 -5.02 18.63 -7.77
CA LYS A 96 -5.92 17.47 -7.67
C LYS A 96 -7.35 17.81 -8.09
N GLN A 97 -7.84 18.98 -7.72
CA GLN A 97 -9.17 19.44 -8.14
C GLN A 97 -9.24 19.65 -9.66
N TRP A 98 -8.23 20.28 -10.24
CA TRP A 98 -8.09 20.44 -11.69
C TRP A 98 -8.08 19.09 -12.43
N LEU A 99 -7.37 18.08 -11.91
CA LEU A 99 -7.41 16.72 -12.47
C LEU A 99 -8.83 16.10 -12.45
N ILE A 100 -9.61 16.38 -11.40
CA ILE A 100 -11.01 15.92 -11.30
C ILE A 100 -11.89 16.64 -12.33
N ASP A 101 -11.77 17.97 -12.39
CA ASP A 101 -12.69 18.82 -13.15
C ASP A 101 -12.41 18.79 -14.67
N GLU A 102 -11.15 18.67 -15.07
CA GLU A 102 -10.73 18.82 -16.48
C GLU A 102 -10.15 17.53 -17.09
N HIS A 103 -9.75 16.54 -16.28
CA HIS A 103 -9.08 15.31 -16.75
C HIS A 103 -9.76 14.00 -16.32
N ASP A 104 -11.03 14.07 -15.90
CA ASP A 104 -11.85 12.90 -15.53
C ASP A 104 -11.17 11.96 -14.52
N ALA A 105 -10.38 12.55 -13.60
CA ALA A 105 -9.73 11.79 -12.55
C ALA A 105 -10.76 11.08 -11.69
N TYR A 106 -10.41 9.86 -11.32
CA TYR A 106 -11.29 8.90 -10.67
C TYR A 106 -10.85 8.68 -9.24
N PHE A 107 -11.82 8.80 -8.35
CA PHE A 107 -11.71 8.39 -6.97
C PHE A 107 -13.02 7.74 -6.55
N ARG A 108 -12.98 7.03 -5.43
CA ARG A 108 -14.18 6.54 -4.75
C ARG A 108 -14.18 7.07 -3.33
N PRO A 109 -15.35 7.53 -2.82
CA PRO A 109 -15.46 7.93 -1.43
C PRO A 109 -14.95 6.84 -0.48
N GLY A 110 -14.14 7.23 0.50
CA GLY A 110 -13.56 6.33 1.50
C GLY A 110 -12.43 5.42 1.03
N LEU A 111 -11.88 5.62 -0.18
CA LEU A 111 -10.78 4.84 -0.74
C LEU A 111 -9.54 5.66 -1.03
N GLU A 112 -8.37 5.00 -1.01
CA GLU A 112 -7.12 5.58 -1.54
C GLU A 112 -7.02 5.37 -3.06
N GLY A 113 -6.16 6.14 -3.71
CA GLY A 113 -5.87 6.00 -5.15
C GLY A 113 -5.38 4.58 -5.48
N ASP A 114 -4.61 4.01 -4.56
CA ASP A 114 -4.12 2.63 -4.54
C ASP A 114 -5.25 1.61 -4.67
N ASP A 115 -6.30 1.76 -3.85
CA ASP A 115 -7.49 0.89 -3.88
C ASP A 115 -8.25 1.03 -5.20
N CYS A 116 -8.33 2.26 -5.73
CA CYS A 116 -8.94 2.51 -7.03
C CYS A 116 -8.18 1.77 -8.15
N MET A 117 -6.84 1.82 -8.13
CA MET A 117 -5.99 1.10 -9.08
C MET A 117 -6.15 -0.41 -8.92
N GLY A 118 -6.11 -0.94 -7.70
CA GLY A 118 -6.27 -2.38 -7.43
C GLY A 118 -7.61 -2.94 -7.87
N ILE A 119 -8.71 -2.21 -7.64
CA ILE A 119 -10.04 -2.56 -8.11
C ILE A 119 -10.09 -2.53 -9.64
N LEU A 120 -9.62 -1.46 -10.29
CA LEU A 120 -9.68 -1.34 -11.75
C LEU A 120 -8.79 -2.38 -12.46
N ALA A 121 -7.61 -2.67 -11.90
CA ALA A 121 -6.67 -3.66 -12.43
C ALA A 121 -7.28 -5.07 -12.45
N THR A 122 -8.07 -5.42 -11.44
CA THR A 122 -8.63 -6.77 -11.27
C THR A 122 -10.10 -6.90 -11.68
N ALA A 123 -10.80 -5.79 -11.92
CA ALA A 123 -12.19 -5.80 -12.39
C ALA A 123 -12.29 -6.02 -13.91
N PRO A 124 -13.38 -6.64 -14.39
CA PRO A 124 -13.63 -6.85 -15.82
C PRO A 124 -14.17 -5.60 -16.55
N VAL A 125 -14.26 -4.44 -15.87
CA VAL A 125 -14.88 -3.22 -16.39
C VAL A 125 -14.05 -2.52 -17.47
N ILE A 126 -12.72 -2.58 -17.37
CA ILE A 126 -11.80 -2.09 -18.40
C ILE A 126 -11.33 -3.30 -19.20
N LYS A 127 -11.56 -3.25 -20.52
CA LYS A 127 -11.16 -4.29 -21.47
C LYS A 127 -9.71 -4.09 -21.92
N GLY A 128 -9.08 -5.18 -22.32
CA GLY A 128 -7.69 -5.18 -22.77
C GLY A 128 -6.71 -5.18 -21.61
N GLU A 129 -5.47 -4.80 -21.92
CA GLU A 129 -4.37 -4.83 -20.98
C GLU A 129 -4.43 -3.63 -20.03
N LYS A 130 -4.13 -3.87 -18.76
CA LYS A 130 -4.16 -2.87 -17.69
C LYS A 130 -2.80 -2.85 -17.01
N VAL A 131 -2.17 -1.68 -16.95
CA VAL A 131 -0.84 -1.51 -16.34
C VAL A 131 -0.95 -0.47 -15.23
N ILE A 132 -0.64 -0.85 -14.00
CA ILE A 132 -0.53 0.07 -12.88
C ILE A 132 0.78 0.84 -13.01
N VAL A 133 0.74 2.16 -12.85
CA VAL A 133 1.91 3.04 -12.89
C VAL A 133 1.95 3.83 -11.59
N SER A 134 2.86 3.45 -10.69
CA SER A 134 3.07 4.12 -9.40
C SER A 134 4.50 3.88 -8.92
N ILE A 135 5.06 4.85 -8.19
CA ILE A 135 6.34 4.64 -7.48
C ILE A 135 6.16 3.87 -6.17
N ASP A 136 4.92 3.59 -5.77
CA ASP A 136 4.64 2.81 -4.57
C ASP A 136 4.84 1.31 -4.86
N LYS A 137 5.71 0.68 -4.07
CA LYS A 137 5.99 -0.76 -4.20
C LYS A 137 4.86 -1.62 -3.66
N ASP A 138 3.95 -1.05 -2.88
CA ASP A 138 2.80 -1.75 -2.32
C ASP A 138 1.82 -2.19 -3.41
N MET A 139 1.91 -1.62 -4.61
CA MET A 139 1.23 -2.10 -5.81
C MET A 139 1.54 -3.57 -6.13
N LYS A 140 2.67 -4.11 -5.65
CA LYS A 140 2.99 -5.54 -5.75
C LYS A 140 1.99 -6.44 -5.03
N THR A 141 1.15 -5.90 -4.15
CA THR A 141 0.04 -6.63 -3.51
C THR A 141 -1.17 -6.82 -4.45
N ILE A 142 -1.11 -6.32 -5.69
CA ILE A 142 -2.15 -6.44 -6.71
C ILE A 142 -1.65 -7.35 -7.84
N PRO A 143 -2.38 -8.40 -8.23
CA PRO A 143 -2.03 -9.20 -9.39
C PRO A 143 -2.30 -8.44 -10.69
N GLY A 144 -1.40 -8.58 -11.66
CA GLY A 144 -1.48 -7.92 -12.95
C GLY A 144 -0.16 -7.28 -13.36
N LEU A 145 -0.23 -6.30 -14.26
CA LEU A 145 0.94 -5.59 -14.76
C LEU A 145 1.18 -4.32 -13.94
N PHE A 146 2.43 -4.10 -13.57
CA PHE A 146 2.86 -2.98 -12.74
C PHE A 146 4.16 -2.39 -13.26
N VAL A 147 4.31 -1.07 -13.17
CA VAL A 147 5.52 -0.31 -13.45
C VAL A 147 5.84 0.54 -12.23
N HIS A 148 6.94 0.22 -11.55
CA HIS A 148 7.44 0.99 -10.40
C HIS A 148 8.23 2.23 -10.85
N ARG A 149 9.13 2.04 -11.80
CA ARG A 149 9.86 3.11 -12.51
C ARG A 149 9.84 2.76 -13.99
N LEU A 150 9.79 3.76 -14.87
CA LEU A 150 9.83 3.51 -16.32
C LEU A 150 11.06 2.69 -16.72
N ASP A 151 12.22 2.99 -16.14
CA ASP A 151 13.47 2.27 -16.38
C ASP A 151 13.43 0.79 -15.92
N ASP A 152 12.54 0.43 -14.99
CA ASP A 152 12.37 -0.96 -14.54
C ASP A 152 11.59 -1.80 -15.57
N GLY A 153 10.87 -1.14 -16.49
CA GLY A 153 9.93 -1.79 -17.41
C GLY A 153 8.66 -2.30 -16.72
N ILE A 154 7.82 -2.97 -17.51
CA ILE A 154 6.58 -3.59 -17.02
C ILE A 154 6.92 -4.94 -16.37
N MET A 155 6.53 -5.11 -15.11
CA MET A 155 6.53 -6.39 -14.42
C MET A 155 5.14 -7.01 -14.39
N GLU A 156 5.09 -8.33 -14.49
CA GLU A 156 3.87 -9.12 -14.24
C GLU A 156 3.95 -9.71 -12.84
N ILE A 157 2.89 -9.49 -12.06
CA ILE A 157 2.74 -10.01 -10.70
C ILE A 157 1.62 -11.05 -10.72
N SER A 158 1.96 -12.28 -10.39
CA SER A 158 0.98 -13.35 -10.24
C SER A 158 0.13 -13.16 -8.98
N GLN A 159 -1.02 -13.85 -8.92
CA GLN A 159 -1.86 -13.82 -7.72
C GLN A 159 -1.14 -14.35 -6.47
N ALA A 160 -0.30 -15.38 -6.62
CA ALA A 160 0.45 -15.95 -5.50
C ALA A 160 1.50 -14.95 -4.97
N GLU A 161 2.22 -14.26 -5.87
CA GLU A 161 3.17 -13.22 -5.46
C GLU A 161 2.46 -12.05 -4.79
N ALA A 162 1.31 -11.63 -5.32
CA ALA A 162 0.52 -10.54 -4.74
C ALA A 162 0.00 -10.87 -3.34
N ASP A 163 -0.46 -12.11 -3.13
CA ASP A 163 -0.88 -12.60 -1.81
C ASP A 163 0.32 -12.73 -0.86
N TRP A 164 1.49 -13.16 -1.35
CA TRP A 164 2.73 -13.20 -0.58
C TRP A 164 3.18 -11.80 -0.13
N TRP A 165 3.20 -10.80 -1.02
CA TRP A 165 3.58 -9.42 -0.67
C TRP A 165 2.65 -8.81 0.37
N HIS A 166 1.35 -9.12 0.30
CA HIS A 166 0.37 -8.68 1.30
C HIS A 166 0.67 -9.27 2.68
N LEU A 167 0.95 -10.57 2.77
CA LEU A 167 1.30 -11.21 4.05
C LEU A 167 2.68 -10.80 4.55
N PHE A 168 3.63 -10.57 3.64
CA PHE A 168 4.95 -10.04 3.97
C PHE A 168 4.82 -8.69 4.65
N GLN A 169 4.05 -7.77 4.06
CA GLN A 169 3.81 -6.45 4.63
C GLN A 169 3.01 -6.51 5.95
N THR A 170 2.11 -7.49 6.09
CA THR A 170 1.41 -7.77 7.37
C THR A 170 2.42 -8.10 8.48
N LEU A 171 3.47 -8.85 8.18
CA LEU A 171 4.53 -9.21 9.12
C LEU A 171 5.49 -8.06 9.39
N THR A 172 5.91 -7.32 8.36
CA THR A 172 6.94 -6.28 8.52
C THR A 172 6.41 -4.92 8.95
N GLY A 173 5.12 -4.66 8.71
CA GLY A 173 4.53 -3.33 8.81
C GLY A 173 5.03 -2.37 7.73
N ASP A 174 4.53 -1.14 7.79
CA ASP A 174 5.10 0.02 7.11
C ASP A 174 5.02 1.25 8.04
N THR A 175 6.20 1.72 8.44
CA THR A 175 6.33 2.90 9.30
C THR A 175 5.90 4.20 8.60
N THR A 176 5.96 4.24 7.27
CA THR A 176 5.53 5.41 6.49
C THR A 176 4.02 5.62 6.65
N ASP A 177 3.28 4.52 6.62
CA ASP A 177 1.83 4.44 6.87
C ASP A 177 1.42 4.25 8.33
N GLY A 178 2.39 4.13 9.24
CA GLY A 178 2.14 4.18 10.68
C GLY A 178 1.52 2.90 11.26
N TYR A 179 1.77 1.75 10.64
CA TYR A 179 1.43 0.43 11.19
C TYR A 179 2.67 -0.46 11.30
N SER A 180 2.75 -1.25 12.36
CA SER A 180 4.01 -1.82 12.84
C SER A 180 4.29 -3.26 12.40
N GLY A 181 3.28 -3.97 11.89
CA GLY A 181 3.39 -5.41 11.66
C GLY A 181 3.62 -6.21 12.94
N CYS A 182 4.28 -7.36 12.81
CA CYS A 182 4.63 -8.27 13.90
C CYS A 182 5.92 -7.83 14.61
N PRO A 183 5.91 -7.58 15.93
CA PRO A 183 7.11 -7.21 16.68
C PRO A 183 8.25 -8.22 16.51
N GLY A 184 9.45 -7.73 16.25
CA GLY A 184 10.65 -8.56 16.08
C GLY A 184 10.76 -9.28 14.73
N VAL A 185 9.79 -9.12 13.82
CA VAL A 185 9.81 -9.74 12.49
C VAL A 185 10.14 -8.69 11.43
N GLY A 186 11.44 -8.57 11.11
CA GLY A 186 11.90 -7.74 9.99
C GLY A 186 11.80 -8.46 8.63
N PRO A 187 12.18 -7.80 7.53
CA PRO A 187 12.12 -8.35 6.17
C PRO A 187 12.75 -9.74 5.99
N VAL A 188 13.89 -9.99 6.63
CA VAL A 188 14.59 -11.28 6.52
C VAL A 188 13.78 -12.40 7.17
N GLU A 189 13.26 -12.16 8.38
CA GLU A 189 12.48 -13.16 9.11
C GLU A 189 11.09 -13.35 8.48
N ALA A 190 10.45 -12.26 8.02
CA ALA A 190 9.17 -12.36 7.29
C ALA A 190 9.30 -13.23 6.04
N LYS A 191 10.38 -13.04 5.27
CA LYS A 191 10.69 -13.89 4.11
C LYS A 191 10.88 -15.34 4.51
N ARG A 192 11.64 -15.62 5.58
CA ARG A 192 11.85 -16.99 6.10
C ARG A 192 10.53 -17.65 6.48
N ILE A 193 9.70 -16.93 7.24
CA ILE A 193 8.38 -17.40 7.70
C ILE A 193 7.49 -17.79 6.53
N LEU A 194 7.41 -16.96 5.50
CA LEU A 194 6.51 -17.19 4.38
C LEU A 194 7.05 -18.20 3.36
N ASP A 195 8.35 -18.15 3.04
CA ASP A 195 8.94 -19.03 2.02
C ASP A 195 9.09 -20.47 2.53
N GLU A 196 9.45 -20.64 3.80
CA GLU A 196 9.57 -21.97 4.42
C GLU A 196 8.24 -22.45 5.00
N GLY A 197 7.24 -21.57 5.14
CA GLY A 197 5.95 -21.91 5.75
C GLY A 197 6.07 -22.20 7.24
N LEU A 198 6.86 -21.42 7.98
CA LEU A 198 7.15 -21.70 9.39
C LEU A 198 5.91 -21.58 10.26
N LEU A 199 5.75 -22.52 11.18
CA LEU A 199 4.71 -22.54 12.20
C LEU A 199 5.36 -22.63 13.58
N PHE A 200 5.19 -21.59 14.40
CA PHE A 200 5.71 -21.57 15.77
C PHE A 200 4.68 -22.19 16.73
N ILE A 201 5.05 -23.29 17.39
CA ILE A 201 4.18 -24.04 18.30
C ILE A 201 4.65 -23.80 19.74
N PRO A 202 3.81 -23.22 20.63
CA PRO A 202 4.20 -22.98 22.00
C PRO A 202 4.18 -24.29 22.81
N TYR A 203 5.16 -24.46 23.69
CA TYR A 203 5.18 -25.54 24.68
C TYR A 203 5.66 -25.03 26.05
N GLU A 204 5.21 -25.70 27.10
CA GLU A 204 5.63 -25.43 28.47
C GLU A 204 6.97 -26.10 28.75
N HIS A 205 7.98 -25.30 29.11
CA HIS A 205 9.29 -25.79 29.50
C HIS A 205 9.55 -25.52 30.97
N MET A 206 9.77 -26.58 31.75
CA MET A 206 10.17 -26.46 33.15
C MET A 206 11.67 -26.22 33.28
N LEU A 207 12.05 -25.13 33.95
CA LEU A 207 13.45 -24.82 34.24
C LEU A 207 14.03 -25.82 35.24
N THR A 208 15.03 -26.61 34.80
CA THR A 208 15.63 -27.68 35.63
C THR A 208 16.80 -27.22 36.49
N ARG A 209 17.34 -26.01 36.24
CA ARG A 209 18.56 -25.48 36.87
C ARG A 209 18.45 -23.96 37.13
N GLY A 210 19.35 -23.44 37.96
CA GLY A 210 19.47 -22.02 38.27
C GLY A 210 18.49 -21.51 39.34
N ALA A 211 18.54 -20.20 39.61
CA ALA A 211 17.73 -19.56 40.66
C ALA A 211 16.21 -19.65 40.43
N ARG A 212 15.78 -19.91 39.20
CA ARG A 212 14.36 -20.05 38.80
C ARG A 212 13.92 -21.51 38.60
N LYS A 213 14.67 -22.48 39.14
CA LYS A 213 14.36 -23.91 39.02
C LYS A 213 12.92 -24.20 39.48
N GLY A 214 12.18 -24.98 38.69
CA GLY A 214 10.78 -25.34 38.92
C GLY A 214 9.76 -24.36 38.34
N GLN A 215 10.18 -23.18 37.87
CA GLN A 215 9.29 -22.29 37.11
C GLN A 215 9.06 -22.83 35.69
N ILE A 216 7.87 -22.59 35.16
CA ILE A 216 7.47 -22.93 33.79
C ILE A 216 7.60 -21.67 32.93
N GLU A 217 8.25 -21.78 31.78
CA GLU A 217 8.31 -20.75 30.75
C GLU A 217 7.78 -21.29 29.41
N THR A 218 7.14 -20.43 28.62
CA THR A 218 6.76 -20.78 27.26
C THR A 218 7.98 -20.74 26.35
N ARG A 219 8.22 -21.84 25.63
CA ARG A 219 9.17 -21.92 24.52
C ARG A 219 8.44 -22.26 23.24
N TRP A 220 9.16 -22.22 22.13
CA TRP A 220 8.60 -22.36 20.78
C TRP A 220 9.39 -23.41 20.01
N ASP A 221 8.68 -24.39 19.46
CA ASP A 221 9.22 -25.29 18.45
C ASP A 221 8.82 -24.76 17.05
N GLU A 222 9.66 -25.07 16.05
CA GLU A 222 9.39 -24.77 14.65
C GLU A 222 8.81 -26.01 13.95
N SER A 223 7.72 -25.81 13.22
CA SER A 223 7.12 -26.78 12.30
C SER A 223 6.86 -26.09 10.96
N ILE A 224 6.29 -26.82 9.99
CA ILE A 224 5.98 -26.31 8.65
C ILE A 224 4.47 -26.43 8.40
N THR A 225 3.90 -25.43 7.74
CA THR A 225 2.51 -25.38 7.32
C THR A 225 2.41 -24.93 5.86
N ALA A 226 1.41 -25.47 5.15
CA ALA A 226 1.05 -24.99 3.82
C ALA A 226 0.06 -23.82 3.84
N ASP A 227 -0.44 -23.42 5.02
CA ASP A 227 -1.31 -22.26 5.22
C ASP A 227 -0.46 -21.04 5.61
N PRO A 228 -0.22 -20.09 4.69
CA PRO A 228 0.60 -18.91 4.97
C PRO A 228 -0.01 -18.02 6.07
N TRP A 229 -1.34 -18.04 6.23
CA TRP A 229 -1.98 -17.27 7.30
C TRP A 229 -1.68 -17.87 8.67
N ALA A 230 -1.64 -19.20 8.79
CA ALA A 230 -1.22 -19.85 10.03
C ALA A 230 0.22 -19.49 10.42
N SER A 231 1.12 -19.36 9.43
CA SER A 231 2.49 -18.86 9.65
C SER A 231 2.48 -17.46 10.25
N VAL A 232 1.73 -16.53 9.64
CA VAL A 232 1.58 -15.15 10.14
C VAL A 232 1.04 -15.13 11.57
N VAL A 233 -0.07 -15.83 11.83
CA VAL A 233 -0.69 -15.88 13.17
C VAL A 233 0.27 -16.46 14.20
N SER A 234 1.02 -17.51 13.86
CA SER A 234 2.00 -18.10 14.80
C SER A 234 3.14 -17.14 15.14
N ALA A 235 3.56 -16.28 14.19
CA ALA A 235 4.56 -15.26 14.43
C ALA A 235 4.05 -14.18 15.41
N PHE A 236 2.80 -13.72 15.23
CA PHE A 236 2.17 -12.78 16.17
C PHE A 236 2.01 -13.41 17.57
N ASN A 237 1.56 -14.66 17.66
CA ASN A 237 1.47 -15.39 18.93
C ASN A 237 2.84 -15.49 19.62
N ARG A 238 3.91 -15.74 18.85
CA ARG A 238 5.29 -15.76 19.35
C ARG A 238 5.76 -14.42 19.90
N ALA A 239 5.25 -13.31 19.34
CA ALA A 239 5.48 -11.96 19.84
C ALA A 239 4.56 -11.57 21.01
N GLY A 240 3.69 -12.47 21.50
CA GLY A 240 2.74 -12.21 22.57
C GLY A 240 1.49 -11.45 22.13
N LEU A 241 1.19 -11.44 20.83
CA LEU A 241 0.00 -10.85 20.22
C LEU A 241 -1.00 -11.94 19.80
N THR A 242 -2.15 -11.52 19.29
CA THR A 242 -3.26 -12.41 18.90
C THR A 242 -3.47 -12.44 17.39
N GLU A 243 -4.29 -13.38 16.91
CA GLU A 243 -4.78 -13.38 15.53
C GLU A 243 -5.56 -12.10 15.17
N ALA A 244 -6.25 -11.48 16.14
CA ALA A 244 -6.96 -10.23 15.91
C ALA A 244 -5.99 -9.08 15.60
N ASP A 245 -4.82 -9.06 16.26
CA ASP A 245 -3.75 -8.08 15.97
C ASP A 245 -3.18 -8.32 14.58
N ALA A 246 -2.88 -9.58 14.22
CA ALA A 246 -2.44 -9.95 12.88
C ALA A 246 -3.45 -9.53 11.81
N LEU A 247 -4.74 -9.78 12.04
CA LEU A 247 -5.82 -9.45 11.11
C LEU A 247 -5.99 -7.93 10.95
N GLN A 248 -5.79 -7.14 12.00
CA GLN A 248 -5.78 -5.68 11.91
C GLN A 248 -4.67 -5.19 10.99
N GLN A 249 -3.43 -5.69 11.17
CA GLN A 249 -2.29 -5.36 10.31
C GLN A 249 -2.56 -5.78 8.86
N ALA A 250 -3.09 -6.98 8.65
CA ALA A 250 -3.42 -7.49 7.31
C ALA A 250 -4.45 -6.62 6.59
N ARG A 251 -5.45 -6.09 7.32
CA ARG A 251 -6.50 -5.27 6.73
C ARG A 251 -6.03 -3.88 6.32
N VAL A 252 -5.10 -3.27 7.06
CA VAL A 252 -4.54 -1.97 6.67
C VAL A 252 -3.51 -2.10 5.56
N ALA A 253 -2.73 -3.19 5.53
CA ALA A 253 -1.78 -3.49 4.45
C ALA A 253 -2.45 -3.94 3.14
N ARG A 254 -3.74 -4.27 3.15
CA ARG A 254 -4.45 -4.74 1.96
C ARG A 254 -4.83 -3.57 1.06
N ILE A 255 -4.29 -3.52 -0.16
CA ILE A 255 -4.90 -2.74 -1.24
C ILE A 255 -6.10 -3.51 -1.80
N LEU A 256 -7.24 -2.83 -1.95
CA LEU A 256 -8.47 -3.47 -2.40
C LEU A 256 -8.34 -3.98 -3.84
N ARG A 257 -8.71 -5.25 -4.05
CA ARG A 257 -8.96 -5.82 -5.38
C ARG A 257 -10.46 -5.79 -5.67
N ALA A 258 -10.87 -6.14 -6.88
CA ALA A 258 -12.28 -6.12 -7.29
C ALA A 258 -13.18 -7.02 -6.42
N SER A 259 -12.64 -8.11 -5.86
CA SER A 259 -13.32 -8.97 -4.89
C SER A 259 -13.53 -8.33 -3.52
N ASP A 260 -12.78 -7.27 -3.22
CA ASP A 260 -12.68 -6.66 -1.90
C ASP A 260 -13.55 -5.38 -1.83
N TYR A 261 -14.48 -5.19 -2.79
CA TYR A 261 -15.37 -4.04 -2.83
C TYR A 261 -16.80 -4.45 -3.21
N ASP A 262 -17.77 -4.09 -2.37
CA ASP A 262 -19.19 -4.28 -2.68
C ASP A 262 -19.68 -3.13 -3.56
N PHE A 263 -19.77 -3.36 -4.87
CA PHE A 263 -20.22 -2.34 -5.83
C PHE A 263 -21.67 -1.90 -5.65
N LYS A 264 -22.52 -2.70 -4.98
CA LYS A 264 -23.92 -2.35 -4.74
C LYS A 264 -24.03 -1.43 -3.53
N LYS A 265 -23.37 -1.79 -2.43
CA LYS A 265 -23.35 -0.99 -1.19
C LYS A 265 -22.37 0.17 -1.23
N LYS A 266 -21.40 0.13 -2.16
CA LYS A 266 -20.31 1.08 -2.34
C LYS A 266 -19.39 1.16 -1.12
N GLU A 267 -19.09 0.01 -0.53
CA GLU A 267 -18.23 -0.10 0.66
C GLU A 267 -17.13 -1.17 0.48
N PRO A 268 -15.97 -1.02 1.13
CA PRO A 268 -14.96 -2.06 1.18
C PRO A 268 -15.46 -3.34 1.87
N ILE A 269 -15.06 -4.48 1.34
CA ILE A 269 -15.13 -5.76 2.03
C ILE A 269 -13.76 -5.97 2.68
N LEU A 270 -13.69 -5.82 4.00
CA LEU A 270 -12.43 -5.99 4.72
C LEU A 270 -11.91 -7.42 4.54
N TRP A 271 -10.61 -7.51 4.25
CA TRP A 271 -9.94 -8.79 4.03
C TRP A 271 -10.11 -9.72 5.23
N SER A 272 -10.30 -11.00 4.90
CA SER A 272 -10.22 -12.12 5.83
C SER A 272 -9.47 -13.28 5.18
N PRO A 273 -8.76 -14.09 5.97
CA PRO A 273 -8.14 -15.31 5.45
C PRO A 273 -9.22 -16.22 4.86
N LYS A 274 -8.87 -16.98 3.81
CA LYS A 274 -9.78 -18.00 3.28
C LYS A 274 -10.02 -19.07 4.34
N PRO A 275 -11.23 -19.67 4.40
CA PRO A 275 -11.51 -20.75 5.35
C PRO A 275 -10.50 -21.88 5.18
N ARG A 276 -9.98 -22.41 6.29
CA ARG A 276 -9.16 -23.61 6.32
C ARG A 276 -10.05 -24.79 5.89
N THR A 277 -9.96 -25.21 4.63
CA THR A 277 -10.60 -26.44 4.13
C THR A 277 -9.77 -27.65 4.47
#